data_AF-A0A6L9ZN92-F1
#
_entry.id   AF-A0A6L9ZN92-F1
#
_cell.length_a   1.000
_cell.length_b   1.000
_cell.length_c   1.000
_cell.angle_alpha   90.00
_cell.angle_beta   90.00
_cell.angle_gamma   90.00
#
_symmetry.space_group_name_H-M   'P 1'
#
loop_
_entity.id
_entity.type
_entity.pdbx_description
1 polymer ?
#
loop_
_entity_poly.entity_id
_entity_poly.type
_entity_poly.pdbx_seq_one_letter_code
_entity_poly.pdbx_strand_id
1 'polypeptide(L)'
;MTLWSVIIYGRTKEADYRFLAIPDDFGKEEQNWARKYIHGTTVYREKLPGNPRWSLFKNHKHCVFGVTCMAKELIGSKRGYEHMAKDGGGRPLHIFVGYVAQINKYNFNSLKILPGLENFEFFKPEYLLISLKKSWHLKDYQIINGKIDEYPYKEELNYFRVTESIGYIDKFIPPEFIPCLEGENRAFICPDNPENRQKLWENCCKFFDYPHKYIPVSLCLGLPQNKDVLEGPFSNATTYNSDLTQHLKLSKLPKRNSKVINDSSNITKIDNRDGSNRRDTSSNSLDTLIKRLLYSISWKRIITILLISIVIFLILLVTRQNYILAIAIVISIIFGFYLGIIFDHITTKDSITSITKNKKNRR
;
A
#
# COMPACT_ATOMS: atom_id res chain seq x y z
N MET A 1 -5.82 9.63 22.89
CA MET A 1 -5.55 10.53 21.76
C MET A 1 -4.77 9.78 20.69
N THR A 2 -4.92 10.15 19.42
CA THR A 2 -4.13 9.57 18.33
C THR A 2 -2.91 10.45 18.10
N LEU A 3 -1.72 9.95 18.41
CA LEU A 3 -0.47 10.64 18.14
C LEU A 3 0.02 10.31 16.73
N TRP A 4 0.54 11.32 16.05
CA TRP A 4 1.01 11.24 14.68
C TRP A 4 2.50 11.52 14.60
N SER A 5 3.14 10.95 13.59
CA SER A 5 4.50 11.26 13.19
C SER A 5 4.49 11.85 11.77
N VAL A 6 5.54 12.57 11.42
CA VAL A 6 5.68 13.26 10.14
C VAL A 6 6.31 12.34 9.10
N ILE A 7 5.82 12.41 7.86
CA ILE A 7 6.47 11.79 6.71
C ILE A 7 6.59 12.79 5.57
N ILE A 8 7.80 12.92 5.04
CA ILE A 8 8.10 13.84 3.94
C ILE A 8 8.93 13.09 2.92
N TYR A 9 8.50 13.15 1.67
CA TYR A 9 9.21 12.58 0.54
C TYR A 9 9.24 13.57 -0.60
N GLY A 10 10.41 13.86 -1.15
CA GLY A 10 10.49 14.84 -2.21
C GLY A 10 11.90 15.01 -2.73
N ARG A 11 11.99 15.90 -3.71
CA ARG A 11 13.24 16.36 -4.27
C ARG A 11 13.69 17.60 -3.52
N THR A 12 14.99 17.74 -3.30
CA THR A 12 15.58 18.91 -2.63
C THR A 12 16.36 19.76 -3.62
N LYS A 13 17.02 20.81 -3.13
CA LYS A 13 17.84 21.68 -3.98
C LYS A 13 18.98 20.90 -4.66
N GLU A 14 19.57 19.96 -3.92
CA GLU A 14 20.86 19.35 -4.23
C GLU A 14 20.78 17.82 -4.46
N ALA A 15 19.58 17.25 -4.44
CA ALA A 15 19.36 15.81 -4.47
C ALA A 15 17.99 15.43 -5.02
N ASP A 16 17.92 14.28 -5.68
CA ASP A 16 16.70 13.70 -6.25
C ASP A 16 15.77 13.12 -5.18
N TYR A 17 14.67 12.45 -5.60
CA TYR A 17 13.60 12.03 -4.71
C TYR A 17 14.07 11.09 -3.59
N ARG A 18 13.82 11.50 -2.35
CA ARG A 18 14.12 10.72 -1.16
C ARG A 18 13.18 11.07 -0.01
N PHE A 19 13.24 10.25 1.05
CA PHE A 19 12.63 10.62 2.32
C PHE A 19 13.47 11.71 2.99
N LEU A 20 12.80 12.77 3.45
CA LEU A 20 13.40 13.86 4.22
C LEU A 20 13.05 13.72 5.71
N ALA A 21 11.88 13.16 5.99
CA ALA A 21 11.40 12.85 7.33
C ALA A 21 10.61 11.54 7.28
N ILE A 22 10.80 10.69 8.28
CA ILE A 22 10.02 9.46 8.47
C ILE A 22 9.74 9.23 9.96
N PRO A 23 8.75 8.41 10.30
CA PRO A 23 8.59 7.93 11.67
C PRO A 23 9.82 7.17 12.17
N ASP A 24 10.07 7.26 13.48
CA ASP A 24 11.16 6.57 14.18
C ASP A 24 11.09 5.03 14.08
N ASP A 25 9.91 4.46 13.79
CA ASP A 25 9.70 3.03 13.60
C ASP A 25 9.75 2.55 12.13
N PHE A 26 10.12 3.43 11.18
CA PHE A 26 10.15 3.08 9.75
C PHE A 26 11.45 2.39 9.33
N GLY A 27 11.40 1.07 9.31
CA GLY A 27 12.41 0.23 8.65
C GLY A 27 12.37 0.30 7.12
N LYS A 28 13.27 -0.45 6.48
CA LYS A 28 13.37 -0.52 5.01
C LYS A 28 12.07 -0.99 4.35
N GLU A 29 11.34 -1.90 4.99
CA GLU A 29 10.06 -2.41 4.48
C GLU A 29 8.98 -1.35 4.49
N GLU A 30 8.81 -0.65 5.61
CA GLU A 30 7.86 0.46 5.77
C GLU A 30 8.17 1.61 4.80
N GLN A 31 9.45 1.94 4.62
CA GLN A 31 9.88 2.93 3.64
C GLN A 31 9.56 2.51 2.19
N ASN A 32 9.82 1.25 1.83
CA ASN A 32 9.48 0.73 0.49
C ASN A 32 7.97 0.70 0.26
N TRP A 33 7.21 0.32 1.28
CA TRP A 33 5.76 0.34 1.28
C TRP A 33 5.22 1.75 1.05
N ALA A 34 5.68 2.75 1.82
CA ALA A 34 5.23 4.13 1.65
C ALA A 34 5.66 4.71 0.28
N ARG A 35 6.92 4.46 -0.13
CA ARG A 35 7.46 4.95 -1.41
C ARG A 35 6.62 4.49 -2.60
N LYS A 36 6.12 3.26 -2.57
CA LYS A 36 5.23 2.72 -3.61
C LYS A 36 4.01 3.63 -3.84
N TYR A 37 3.32 4.07 -2.80
CA TYR A 37 2.12 4.92 -2.93
C TYR A 37 2.49 6.35 -3.27
N ILE A 38 3.51 6.89 -2.62
CA ILE A 38 4.00 8.25 -2.88
C ILE A 38 4.46 8.39 -4.33
N HIS A 39 5.11 7.39 -4.93
CA HIS A 39 5.45 7.44 -6.35
C HIS A 39 4.21 7.44 -7.23
N GLY A 40 3.17 6.68 -6.85
CA GLY A 40 1.89 6.66 -7.56
C GLY A 40 1.21 8.03 -7.62
N THR A 41 1.45 8.93 -6.66
CA THR A 41 0.92 10.30 -6.68
C THR A 41 1.77 11.26 -7.51
N THR A 42 2.93 10.85 -8.01
CA THR A 42 3.85 11.72 -8.79
C THR A 42 3.77 11.51 -10.32
N VAL A 43 2.87 10.64 -10.79
CA VAL A 43 2.68 10.36 -12.23
C VAL A 43 2.21 11.63 -12.96
N TYR A 44 2.77 12.00 -14.11
CA TYR A 44 2.47 13.30 -14.77
C TYR A 44 2.62 14.50 -13.81
N ARG A 45 3.84 14.68 -13.29
CA ARG A 45 4.20 15.70 -12.29
C ARG A 45 4.01 17.13 -12.80
N GLU A 46 4.05 17.33 -14.12
CA GLU A 46 3.73 18.58 -14.80
C GLU A 46 2.26 19.00 -14.63
N LYS A 47 1.37 18.09 -14.23
CA LYS A 47 -0.04 18.39 -13.92
C LYS A 47 -0.28 18.72 -12.45
N LEU A 48 0.73 18.62 -11.57
CA LEU A 48 0.58 18.96 -10.14
C LEU A 48 0.32 20.44 -9.85
N PRO A 49 0.84 21.43 -10.61
CA PRO A 49 0.55 22.85 -10.33
C PRO A 49 -0.95 23.13 -10.32
N GLY A 50 -1.45 23.64 -9.19
CA GLY A 50 -2.87 23.92 -8.97
C GLY A 50 -3.75 22.69 -8.78
N ASN A 51 -3.20 21.47 -8.85
CA ASN A 51 -3.93 20.21 -8.76
C ASN A 51 -3.20 19.25 -7.80
N PRO A 52 -3.23 19.53 -6.49
CA PRO A 52 -2.65 18.64 -5.50
C PRO A 52 -3.37 17.29 -5.47
N ARG A 53 -2.62 16.27 -5.07
CA ARG A 53 -3.11 14.90 -4.98
C ARG A 53 -3.09 14.42 -3.56
N TRP A 54 -4.26 14.11 -3.04
CA TRP A 54 -4.47 13.69 -1.67
C TRP A 54 -4.46 12.19 -1.62
N SER A 55 -3.70 11.60 -0.70
CA SER A 55 -3.59 10.15 -0.62
C SER A 55 -3.75 9.67 0.81
N LEU A 56 -4.38 8.52 0.93
CA LEU A 56 -4.58 7.78 2.16
C LEU A 56 -4.23 6.34 1.87
N PHE A 57 -3.25 5.78 2.57
CA PHE A 57 -2.90 4.38 2.41
C PHE A 57 -2.53 3.76 3.73
N LYS A 58 -3.00 2.54 3.93
CA LYS A 58 -3.00 1.86 5.20
C LYS A 58 -2.66 0.39 5.02
N ASN A 59 -1.89 -0.13 5.96
CA ASN A 59 -1.68 -1.56 6.16
C ASN A 59 -2.15 -1.98 7.57
N HIS A 60 -1.68 -3.12 8.08
CA HIS A 60 -2.07 -3.62 9.40
C HIS A 60 -1.32 -2.95 10.58
N LYS A 61 -0.29 -2.14 10.33
CA LYS A 61 0.51 -1.45 11.35
C LYS A 61 0.33 0.07 11.31
N HIS A 62 0.34 0.64 10.10
CA HIS A 62 0.46 2.07 9.86
C HIS A 62 -0.62 2.58 8.92
N CYS A 63 -1.06 3.80 9.17
CA CYS A 63 -1.85 4.61 8.27
C CYS A 63 -1.05 5.84 7.89
N VAL A 64 -0.96 6.14 6.60
CA VAL A 64 -0.41 7.39 6.10
C VAL A 64 -1.53 8.17 5.42
N PHE A 65 -1.64 9.45 5.74
CA PHE A 65 -2.38 10.40 4.92
C PHE A 65 -1.49 11.59 4.58
N GLY A 66 -1.62 12.11 3.37
CA GLY A 66 -0.76 13.20 2.92
C GLY A 66 -1.13 13.73 1.55
N VAL A 67 -0.47 14.81 1.17
CA VAL A 67 -0.68 15.52 -0.09
C VAL A 67 0.60 15.54 -0.91
N THR A 68 0.46 15.32 -2.21
CA THR A 68 1.50 15.57 -3.21
C THR A 68 1.17 16.84 -3.94
N CYS A 69 2.08 17.81 -3.91
CA CYS A 69 1.84 19.14 -4.43
C CYS A 69 3.15 19.81 -4.84
N MET A 70 3.06 21.01 -5.42
CA MET A 70 4.24 21.83 -5.63
C MET A 70 4.70 22.39 -4.28
N ALA A 71 6.01 22.38 -4.00
CA ALA A 71 6.54 22.88 -2.74
C ALA A 71 6.13 24.35 -2.45
N LYS A 72 5.99 25.16 -3.50
CA LYS A 72 5.48 26.54 -3.43
C LYS A 72 4.06 26.65 -2.84
N GLU A 73 3.22 25.64 -3.01
CA GLU A 73 1.81 25.65 -2.55
C GLU A 73 1.73 25.46 -1.04
N LEU A 74 2.68 24.72 -0.45
CA LEU A 74 2.82 24.58 1.00
C LEU A 74 3.44 25.83 1.63
N ILE A 75 4.51 26.34 1.03
CA ILE A 75 5.28 27.47 1.56
C ILE A 75 4.51 28.79 1.45
N GLY A 76 3.68 28.92 0.41
CA GLY A 76 3.02 30.18 0.05
C GLY A 76 4.02 31.25 -0.39
N SER A 77 3.59 32.52 -0.35
CA SER A 77 4.40 33.67 -0.77
C SER A 77 5.33 34.21 0.34
N LYS A 78 5.70 33.40 1.34
CA LYS A 78 6.59 33.83 2.43
C LYS A 78 8.00 34.06 1.87
N ARG A 79 8.42 35.34 1.82
CA ARG A 79 9.69 35.82 1.24
C ARG A 79 10.98 35.15 1.77
N GLY A 80 10.92 34.36 2.85
CA GLY A 80 12.07 33.62 3.39
C GLY A 80 12.27 32.21 2.84
N TYR A 81 11.29 31.64 2.12
CA TYR A 81 11.27 30.22 1.77
C TYR A 81 11.13 29.97 0.25
N GLU A 82 11.17 31.01 -0.58
CA GLU A 82 11.08 30.91 -2.04
C GLU A 82 12.19 30.01 -2.64
N HIS A 83 13.37 30.04 -2.04
CA HIS A 83 14.50 29.18 -2.41
C HIS A 83 14.22 27.68 -2.21
N MET A 84 13.19 27.33 -1.43
CA MET A 84 12.77 25.96 -1.19
C MET A 84 11.73 25.48 -2.21
N ALA A 85 11.22 26.36 -3.06
CA ALA A 85 10.28 25.98 -4.12
C ALA A 85 10.98 25.50 -5.40
N LYS A 86 12.31 25.65 -5.49
CA LYS A 86 13.10 25.39 -6.69
C LYS A 86 14.37 24.61 -6.38
N ASP A 87 14.84 23.82 -7.35
CA ASP A 87 16.12 23.14 -7.26
C ASP A 87 17.31 24.07 -7.57
N GLY A 88 18.55 23.55 -7.48
CA GLY A 88 19.75 24.32 -7.82
C GLY A 88 19.79 24.86 -9.25
N GLY A 89 19.01 24.27 -10.17
CA GLY A 89 18.84 24.73 -11.55
C GLY A 89 17.58 25.60 -11.76
N GLY A 90 16.89 26.01 -10.70
CA GLY A 90 15.70 26.85 -10.77
C GLY A 90 14.40 26.12 -11.14
N ARG A 91 14.43 24.78 -11.28
CA ARG A 91 13.24 23.99 -11.64
C ARG A 91 12.29 23.88 -10.44
N PRO A 92 10.97 24.02 -10.64
CA PRO A 92 9.98 23.83 -9.58
C PRO A 92 10.09 22.46 -8.93
N LEU A 93 10.02 22.44 -7.60
CA LEU A 93 10.02 21.23 -6.80
C LEU A 93 8.60 20.81 -6.44
N HIS A 94 8.35 19.51 -6.45
CA HIS A 94 7.17 18.90 -5.85
C HIS A 94 7.58 17.96 -4.73
N ILE A 95 6.64 17.77 -3.83
CA ILE A 95 6.87 17.11 -2.56
C ILE A 95 5.60 16.39 -2.13
N PHE A 96 5.79 15.27 -1.47
CA PHE A 96 4.79 14.62 -0.66
C PHE A 96 5.01 14.99 0.80
N VAL A 97 3.95 15.48 1.44
CA VAL A 97 3.95 15.84 2.84
C VAL A 97 2.74 15.19 3.50
N GLY A 98 2.97 14.50 4.60
CA GLY A 98 1.93 13.74 5.27
C GLY A 98 2.23 13.44 6.73
N TYR A 99 1.31 12.69 7.32
CA TYR A 99 1.42 12.17 8.67
C TYR A 99 1.16 10.67 8.69
N VAL A 100 1.76 10.02 9.68
CA VAL A 100 1.66 8.59 9.92
C VAL A 100 1.08 8.35 11.30
N ALA A 101 0.15 7.41 11.43
CA ALA A 101 -0.35 6.90 12.70
C ALA A 101 -0.12 5.40 12.82
N GLN A 102 0.07 4.95 14.06
CA GLN A 102 0.10 3.55 14.43
C GLN A 102 -1.32 3.04 14.70
N ILE A 103 -1.73 2.02 13.95
CA ILE A 103 -3.08 1.42 14.03
C ILE A 103 -3.20 0.51 15.26
N ASN A 104 -2.11 -0.15 15.65
CA ASN A 104 -2.14 -1.19 16.69
C ASN A 104 -1.96 -0.65 18.12
N LYS A 105 -1.40 0.56 18.29
CA LYS A 105 -1.09 1.12 19.62
C LYS A 105 -2.22 1.98 20.20
N TYR A 106 -3.08 2.55 19.37
CA TYR A 106 -4.13 3.47 19.82
C TYR A 106 -5.50 3.07 19.26
N ASN A 107 -6.57 3.42 19.97
CA ASN A 107 -7.92 3.47 19.42
C ASN A 107 -7.97 4.59 18.38
N PHE A 108 -7.44 4.29 17.21
CA PHE A 108 -7.40 5.16 16.05
C PHE A 108 -8.84 5.46 15.62
N ASN A 109 -9.31 6.67 15.92
CA ASN A 109 -10.61 7.13 15.44
C ASN A 109 -10.41 7.83 14.10
N SER A 110 -10.79 7.15 13.02
CA SER A 110 -10.60 7.62 11.63
C SER A 110 -11.52 8.74 11.20
N LEU A 111 -12.66 8.90 11.88
CA LEU A 111 -13.62 9.97 11.58
C LEU A 111 -13.04 11.35 11.94
N LYS A 112 -11.98 11.38 12.76
CA LYS A 112 -11.25 12.60 13.06
C LYS A 112 -10.40 13.10 11.88
N ILE A 113 -10.10 12.29 10.85
CA ILE A 113 -9.30 12.72 9.68
C ILE A 113 -10.16 13.51 8.67
N LEU A 114 -11.46 13.64 8.90
CA LEU A 114 -12.42 14.28 8.00
C LEU A 114 -12.36 15.82 7.88
N PRO A 115 -11.92 16.61 8.88
CA PRO A 115 -12.05 18.05 8.81
C PRO A 115 -10.90 18.64 7.97
N GLY A 116 -11.11 18.75 6.66
CA GLY A 116 -10.21 19.45 5.75
C GLY A 116 -9.35 18.54 4.88
N LEU A 117 -9.96 17.53 4.27
CA LEU A 117 -9.39 16.68 3.22
C LEU A 117 -8.49 17.43 2.23
N GLU A 118 -8.83 18.68 1.92
CA GLU A 118 -8.12 19.51 0.94
C GLU A 118 -7.54 20.79 1.53
N ASN A 119 -7.44 20.87 2.85
CA ASN A 119 -6.93 22.05 3.53
C ASN A 119 -5.40 21.97 3.67
N PHE A 120 -4.69 22.68 2.78
CA PHE A 120 -3.24 22.78 2.87
C PHE A 120 -2.73 23.31 4.21
N GLU A 121 -3.49 24.16 4.93
CA GLU A 121 -3.07 24.68 6.24
C GLU A 121 -2.75 23.55 7.23
N PHE A 122 -3.38 22.40 7.07
CA PHE A 122 -3.11 21.19 7.85
C PHE A 122 -1.67 20.67 7.69
N PHE A 123 -1.06 20.93 6.53
CA PHE A 123 0.30 20.52 6.15
C PHE A 123 1.27 21.70 6.14
N LYS A 124 0.85 22.87 6.62
CA LYS A 124 1.71 24.04 6.87
C LYS A 124 2.18 24.24 8.33
N PRO A 125 2.22 23.24 9.24
CA PRO A 125 2.80 23.49 10.56
C PRO A 125 4.28 23.88 10.43
N GLU A 126 4.72 24.69 11.38
CA GLU A 126 6.11 25.13 11.50
C GLU A 126 7.07 23.94 11.56
N TYR A 127 6.66 22.83 12.19
CA TYR A 127 7.42 21.59 12.23
C TYR A 127 7.80 21.08 10.84
N LEU A 128 6.83 21.03 9.91
CA LEU A 128 7.07 20.58 8.54
C LEU A 128 8.07 21.50 7.82
N LEU A 129 7.94 22.82 7.96
CA LEU A 129 8.87 23.77 7.36
C LEU A 129 10.28 23.70 7.99
N ILE A 130 10.38 23.46 9.30
CA ILE A 130 11.65 23.30 10.02
C ILE A 130 12.39 22.05 9.54
N SER A 131 11.69 20.91 9.43
CA SER A 131 12.24 19.64 8.90
C SER A 131 12.76 19.84 7.48
N LEU A 132 11.97 20.50 6.64
CA LEU A 132 12.37 20.82 5.27
C LEU A 132 13.62 21.69 5.26
N LYS A 133 13.72 22.72 6.12
CA LYS A 133 14.83 23.68 6.13
C LYS A 133 16.18 23.05 6.41
N LYS A 134 16.24 22.12 7.37
CA LYS A 134 17.49 21.43 7.70
C LYS A 134 17.96 20.52 6.55
N SER A 135 17.02 19.88 5.87
CA SER A 135 17.31 18.80 4.91
C SER A 135 17.33 19.26 3.45
N TRP A 136 16.91 20.50 3.15
CA TRP A 136 16.78 21.00 1.77
C TRP A 136 18.10 21.27 1.05
N HIS A 137 19.16 21.57 1.81
CA HIS A 137 20.47 21.97 1.28
C HIS A 137 21.50 20.84 1.24
N LEU A 138 21.13 19.65 1.72
CA LEU A 138 22.05 18.54 1.84
C LEU A 138 22.18 17.79 0.49
N LYS A 139 23.40 17.65 0.00
CA LYS A 139 23.73 16.87 -1.22
C LYS A 139 23.57 15.37 -0.99
N ASP A 140 23.40 14.60 -2.07
CA ASP A 140 23.24 13.15 -1.99
C ASP A 140 24.36 12.46 -1.20
N TYR A 141 25.63 12.76 -1.49
CA TYR A 141 26.77 12.16 -0.79
C TYR A 141 26.90 12.57 0.68
N GLN A 142 26.36 13.74 1.06
CA GLN A 142 26.32 14.17 2.47
C GLN A 142 25.26 13.40 3.27
N ILE A 143 24.36 12.69 2.57
CA ILE A 143 23.27 11.90 3.13
C ILE A 143 23.48 10.40 2.96
N ILE A 144 24.45 9.95 2.15
CA ILE A 144 24.83 8.53 2.05
C ILE A 144 25.18 7.92 3.43
N ASN A 145 25.52 8.74 4.44
CA ASN A 145 25.69 8.35 5.84
C ASN A 145 24.43 8.50 6.74
N GLY A 146 23.21 8.50 6.20
CA GLY A 146 22.02 8.12 6.95
C GLY A 146 21.32 9.19 7.79
N LYS A 147 21.26 10.46 7.37
CA LYS A 147 20.38 11.45 8.01
C LYS A 147 19.06 11.59 7.26
N ILE A 148 18.20 10.58 7.40
CA ILE A 148 16.75 10.82 7.31
C ILE A 148 16.36 11.29 8.71
N ASP A 149 15.68 12.43 8.81
CA ASP A 149 15.21 12.88 10.12
C ASP A 149 14.11 11.92 10.62
N GLU A 150 14.38 11.24 11.73
CA GLU A 150 13.41 10.39 12.39
C GLU A 150 12.52 11.23 13.32
N TYR A 151 11.21 11.09 13.18
CA TYR A 151 10.21 11.82 13.96
C TYR A 151 9.44 10.88 14.88
N PRO A 152 9.41 11.14 16.19
CA PRO A 152 8.58 10.36 17.10
C PRO A 152 7.09 10.68 16.92
N TYR A 153 6.23 9.76 17.34
CA TYR A 153 4.78 9.96 17.38
C TYR A 153 4.38 10.91 18.52
N LYS A 154 4.44 12.22 18.28
CA LYS A 154 4.12 13.26 19.28
C LYS A 154 3.11 14.30 18.79
N GLU A 155 2.81 14.32 17.50
CA GLU A 155 1.95 15.34 16.92
C GLU A 155 0.48 15.04 17.26
N GLU A 156 -0.15 15.97 17.96
CA GLU A 156 -1.59 16.00 18.13
C GLU A 156 -2.20 16.88 17.05
N LEU A 157 -2.90 16.23 16.11
CA LEU A 157 -3.56 16.93 15.03
C LEU A 157 -4.84 17.58 15.57
N ASN A 158 -4.93 18.91 15.45
CA ASN A 158 -6.07 19.66 15.93
C ASN A 158 -7.23 19.62 14.92
N TYR A 159 -8.15 18.69 15.13
CA TYR A 159 -9.29 18.43 14.25
C TYR A 159 -10.51 19.35 14.49
N PHE A 160 -10.42 20.31 15.44
CA PHE A 160 -11.59 20.89 16.10
C PHE A 160 -12.43 21.89 15.29
N ARG A 161 -12.17 22.14 14.00
CA ARG A 161 -12.94 23.17 13.26
C ARG A 161 -14.06 22.67 12.35
N VAL A 162 -14.30 21.36 12.21
CA VAL A 162 -15.37 20.85 11.30
C VAL A 162 -16.18 19.69 11.90
N THR A 163 -15.86 19.20 13.10
CA THR A 163 -16.56 18.08 13.73
C THR A 163 -17.92 18.42 14.36
N GLU A 164 -18.24 19.70 14.57
CA GLU A 164 -19.52 20.10 15.17
C GLU A 164 -20.72 19.96 14.23
N SER A 165 -20.50 19.83 12.91
CA SER A 165 -21.59 19.80 11.92
C SER A 165 -21.95 18.42 11.39
N ILE A 166 -21.16 17.38 11.68
CA ILE A 166 -21.39 16.04 11.13
C ILE A 166 -22.01 15.17 12.22
N GLY A 167 -23.35 15.22 12.30
CA GLY A 167 -24.14 14.26 13.08
C GLY A 167 -23.76 12.82 12.72
N TYR A 168 -23.96 11.90 13.68
CA TYR A 168 -23.71 10.45 13.61
C TYR A 168 -23.42 9.95 12.19
N ILE A 169 -22.13 9.78 11.87
CA ILE A 169 -21.72 9.21 10.59
C ILE A 169 -22.30 7.81 10.51
N ASP A 170 -23.24 7.62 9.59
CA ASP A 170 -23.82 6.32 9.32
C ASP A 170 -22.69 5.36 8.93
N LYS A 171 -22.60 4.24 9.66
CA LYS A 171 -21.64 3.16 9.38
C LYS A 171 -21.95 2.48 8.05
N PHE A 172 -23.16 2.66 7.53
CA PHE A 172 -23.53 2.17 6.22
C PHE A 172 -22.69 2.82 5.13
N ILE A 173 -22.17 2.00 4.23
CA ILE A 173 -21.53 2.44 3.00
C ILE A 173 -22.50 2.09 1.88
N PRO A 174 -22.97 3.07 1.08
CA PRO A 174 -23.79 2.78 -0.09
C PRO A 174 -23.08 1.75 -0.98
N PRO A 175 -23.76 0.69 -1.47
CA PRO A 175 -23.12 -0.38 -2.25
C PRO A 175 -22.29 0.11 -3.42
N GLU A 176 -22.76 1.17 -4.07
CA GLU A 176 -22.13 1.84 -5.22
C GLU A 176 -20.80 2.53 -4.88
N PHE A 177 -20.57 2.85 -3.61
CA PHE A 177 -19.38 3.55 -3.12
C PHE A 177 -18.50 2.68 -2.23
N ILE A 178 -18.74 1.37 -2.16
CA ILE A 178 -17.88 0.46 -1.40
C ILE A 178 -16.47 0.49 -2.02
N PRO A 179 -15.45 0.99 -1.28
CA PRO A 179 -14.07 0.99 -1.73
C PRO A 179 -13.57 -0.41 -2.07
N CYS A 180 -12.69 -0.51 -3.07
CA CYS A 180 -11.94 -1.73 -3.36
C CYS A 180 -10.83 -1.93 -2.33
N LEU A 181 -10.67 -3.18 -1.89
CA LEU A 181 -9.62 -3.57 -0.95
C LEU A 181 -8.29 -3.82 -1.68
N GLU A 182 -7.19 -3.74 -0.94
CA GLU A 182 -5.94 -4.24 -1.51
C GLU A 182 -5.97 -5.76 -1.65
N GLY A 183 -5.62 -6.25 -2.85
CA GLY A 183 -5.59 -7.68 -3.16
C GLY A 183 -6.77 -8.18 -3.98
N GLU A 184 -7.85 -7.41 -4.13
CA GLU A 184 -9.02 -7.77 -4.96
C GLU A 184 -8.74 -7.76 -6.47
N ASN A 185 -7.54 -7.34 -6.89
CA ASN A 185 -7.17 -7.08 -8.28
C ASN A 185 -8.17 -6.17 -9.01
N ARG A 186 -8.83 -5.26 -8.27
CA ARG A 186 -9.79 -4.28 -8.76
C ARG A 186 -9.41 -2.88 -8.28
N ALA A 187 -9.88 -1.89 -9.02
CA ALA A 187 -9.78 -0.48 -8.69
C ALA A 187 -11.15 0.17 -8.79
N PHE A 188 -11.53 0.92 -7.76
CA PHE A 188 -12.67 1.83 -7.78
C PHE A 188 -12.22 3.19 -8.30
N ILE A 189 -12.89 3.69 -9.34
CA ILE A 189 -12.59 4.97 -9.99
C ILE A 189 -13.88 5.79 -10.06
N CYS A 190 -13.84 7.04 -9.61
CA CYS A 190 -14.92 8.00 -9.79
C CYS A 190 -14.44 9.33 -10.38
N PRO A 191 -15.35 10.12 -10.99
CA PRO A 191 -15.01 11.45 -11.51
C PRO A 191 -14.47 12.34 -10.41
N ASP A 192 -13.46 13.14 -10.73
CA ASP A 192 -12.85 14.07 -9.80
C ASP A 192 -13.68 15.35 -9.62
N ASN A 193 -14.46 15.40 -8.55
CA ASN A 193 -15.21 16.56 -8.11
C ASN A 193 -15.30 16.58 -6.57
N PRO A 194 -15.62 17.72 -5.93
CA PRO A 194 -15.60 17.85 -4.47
C PRO A 194 -16.47 16.81 -3.75
N GLU A 195 -17.66 16.51 -4.27
CA GLU A 195 -18.59 15.56 -3.67
C GLU A 195 -18.04 14.13 -3.69
N ASN A 196 -17.53 13.69 -4.84
CA ASN A 196 -16.95 12.36 -5.01
C ASN A 196 -15.68 12.18 -4.17
N ARG A 197 -14.83 13.22 -4.11
CA ARG A 197 -13.64 13.23 -3.27
C ARG A 197 -14.00 13.04 -1.80
N GLN A 198 -14.97 13.81 -1.32
CA GLN A 198 -15.48 13.70 0.05
C GLN A 198 -16.05 12.30 0.34
N LYS A 199 -17.00 11.85 -0.48
CA LYS A 199 -17.66 10.54 -0.30
C LYS A 199 -16.66 9.38 -0.32
N LEU A 200 -15.72 9.39 -1.26
CA LEU A 200 -14.72 8.32 -1.36
C LEU A 200 -13.76 8.31 -0.17
N TRP A 201 -13.35 9.50 0.29
CA TRP A 201 -12.52 9.64 1.49
C TRP A 201 -13.23 9.13 2.75
N GLU A 202 -14.47 9.56 2.97
CA GLU A 202 -15.31 9.14 4.10
C GLU A 202 -15.50 7.62 4.11
N ASN A 203 -15.83 7.04 2.95
CA ASN A 203 -16.05 5.60 2.84
C ASN A 203 -14.75 4.80 3.04
N CYS A 204 -13.60 5.31 2.61
CA CYS A 204 -12.30 4.71 2.96
C CYS A 204 -11.98 4.83 4.45
N CYS A 205 -12.34 5.95 5.09
CA CYS A 205 -12.15 6.17 6.54
C CYS A 205 -12.98 5.20 7.41
N LYS A 206 -14.09 4.67 6.89
CA LYS A 206 -14.87 3.62 7.59
C LYS A 206 -14.12 2.29 7.72
N PHE A 207 -13.10 2.02 6.89
CA PHE A 207 -12.25 0.81 7.00
C PHE A 207 -11.24 0.85 8.16
N PHE A 208 -11.31 1.86 9.01
CA PHE A 208 -10.47 1.98 10.18
C PHE A 208 -11.15 1.52 11.46
N ASP A 209 -12.48 1.46 11.45
CA ASP A 209 -13.26 0.92 12.54
C ASP A 209 -13.33 -0.60 12.45
N TYR A 210 -13.66 -1.24 13.57
CA TYR A 210 -13.95 -2.67 13.61
C TYR A 210 -15.21 -2.99 12.78
N PRO A 211 -15.26 -4.09 12.00
CA PRO A 211 -14.27 -5.19 11.88
C PRO A 211 -13.17 -4.97 10.85
N HIS A 212 -13.15 -3.83 10.18
CA HIS A 212 -12.30 -3.57 9.01
C HIS A 212 -10.91 -3.02 9.35
N LYS A 213 -10.62 -2.76 10.64
CA LYS A 213 -9.37 -2.15 11.13
C LYS A 213 -8.07 -2.74 10.56
N TYR A 214 -8.01 -4.04 10.24
CA TYR A 214 -6.80 -4.69 9.71
C TYR A 214 -6.78 -4.85 8.19
N ILE A 215 -7.83 -4.39 7.51
CA ILE A 215 -7.94 -4.48 6.06
C ILE A 215 -7.10 -3.35 5.44
N PRO A 216 -6.12 -3.67 4.56
CA PRO A 216 -5.38 -2.65 3.85
C PRO A 216 -6.27 -1.94 2.82
N VAL A 217 -6.13 -0.62 2.77
CA VAL A 217 -6.88 0.26 1.87
C VAL A 217 -5.92 1.31 1.33
N SER A 218 -6.07 1.66 0.06
CA SER A 218 -5.33 2.74 -0.56
C SER A 218 -6.25 3.58 -1.45
N LEU A 219 -6.09 4.90 -1.31
CA LEU A 219 -6.87 5.94 -1.94
C LEU A 219 -5.95 7.05 -2.45
N CYS A 220 -6.19 7.53 -3.67
CA CYS A 220 -5.60 8.76 -4.19
C CYS A 220 -6.65 9.62 -4.90
N LEU A 221 -6.76 10.87 -4.50
CA LEU A 221 -7.66 11.85 -5.10
C LEU A 221 -6.89 12.73 -6.08
N GLY A 222 -7.50 13.06 -7.21
CA GLY A 222 -6.93 13.94 -8.23
C GLY A 222 -5.91 13.28 -9.15
N LEU A 223 -6.06 11.98 -9.46
CA LEU A 223 -5.22 11.35 -10.48
C LEU A 223 -5.60 11.84 -11.89
N PRO A 224 -4.64 12.01 -12.80
CA PRO A 224 -4.93 12.63 -14.09
C PRO A 224 -5.66 11.69 -15.05
N GLN A 225 -5.42 10.37 -15.00
CA GLN A 225 -6.06 9.41 -15.91
C GLN A 225 -6.45 8.09 -15.21
N ASN A 226 -7.45 7.41 -15.76
CA ASN A 226 -7.90 6.09 -15.28
C ASN A 226 -6.77 5.06 -15.34
N LYS A 227 -5.96 5.10 -16.40
CA LYS A 227 -4.81 4.19 -16.61
C LYS A 227 -3.83 4.24 -15.43
N ASP A 228 -3.62 5.41 -14.85
CA ASP A 228 -2.72 5.59 -13.70
C ASP A 228 -3.23 4.86 -12.46
N VAL A 229 -4.55 4.70 -12.32
CA VAL A 229 -5.15 3.90 -11.25
C VAL A 229 -4.98 2.41 -11.53
N LEU A 230 -5.22 1.98 -12.77
CA LEU A 230 -5.20 0.57 -13.18
C LEU A 230 -3.80 -0.05 -13.17
N GLU A 231 -2.78 0.74 -13.53
CA GLU A 231 -1.36 0.34 -13.49
C GLU A 231 -0.69 0.70 -12.15
N GLY A 232 -1.30 1.62 -11.39
CA GLY A 232 -0.75 2.17 -10.17
C GLY A 232 -1.06 1.40 -8.89
N PRO A 233 -0.55 1.91 -7.76
CA PRO A 233 -0.64 1.23 -6.47
C PRO A 233 -2.02 1.34 -5.81
N PHE A 234 -2.78 2.40 -6.09
CA PHE A 234 -4.04 2.73 -5.40
C PHE A 234 -5.22 1.87 -5.84
N SER A 235 -5.96 1.31 -4.90
CA SER A 235 -7.20 0.57 -5.20
C SER A 235 -8.42 1.48 -5.35
N ASN A 236 -8.34 2.72 -4.90
CA ASN A 236 -9.43 3.68 -4.96
C ASN A 236 -8.90 5.02 -5.46
N ALA A 237 -9.59 5.66 -6.39
CA ALA A 237 -9.16 6.97 -6.86
C ALA A 237 -10.29 7.83 -7.44
N THR A 238 -10.07 9.14 -7.42
CA THR A 238 -10.76 10.06 -8.31
C THR A 238 -9.86 10.45 -9.48
N THR A 239 -10.46 10.65 -10.66
CA THR A 239 -9.72 11.00 -11.87
C THR A 239 -10.34 12.15 -12.65
N TYR A 240 -9.50 13.01 -13.21
CA TYR A 240 -9.90 14.15 -14.07
C TYR A 240 -10.38 13.74 -15.48
N ASN A 241 -10.52 12.45 -15.78
CA ASN A 241 -10.86 11.97 -17.11
C ASN A 241 -12.29 12.41 -17.51
N SER A 242 -12.40 13.21 -18.57
CA SER A 242 -13.67 13.75 -19.10
C SER A 242 -14.65 12.67 -19.56
N ASP A 243 -14.14 11.48 -19.91
CA ASP A 243 -14.96 10.39 -20.43
C ASP A 243 -15.64 9.58 -19.32
N LEU A 244 -15.26 9.84 -18.06
CA LEU A 244 -15.84 9.17 -16.90
C LEU A 244 -17.06 9.96 -16.41
N THR A 245 -18.25 9.48 -16.74
CA THR A 245 -19.53 10.03 -16.24
C THR A 245 -20.11 9.26 -15.06
N GLN A 246 -19.55 8.08 -14.75
CA GLN A 246 -20.08 7.16 -13.72
C GLN A 246 -18.95 6.52 -12.91
N HIS A 247 -19.31 5.94 -11.75
CA HIS A 247 -18.38 5.17 -10.93
C HIS A 247 -18.08 3.83 -11.58
N LEU A 248 -16.80 3.44 -11.59
CA LEU A 248 -16.36 2.19 -12.19
C LEU A 248 -15.58 1.35 -11.19
N LYS A 249 -15.85 0.04 -11.17
CA LYS A 249 -14.97 -0.97 -10.58
C LYS A 249 -14.33 -1.76 -11.71
N LEU A 250 -13.05 -1.51 -11.96
CA LEU A 250 -12.31 -2.11 -13.07
C LEU A 250 -11.23 -3.05 -12.56
N SER A 251 -10.89 -4.07 -13.34
CA SER A 251 -9.77 -4.96 -13.04
C SER A 251 -8.44 -4.23 -13.20
N LYS A 252 -7.51 -4.42 -12.27
CA LYS A 252 -6.15 -3.89 -12.40
C LYS A 252 -5.39 -4.61 -13.50
N LEU A 253 -4.52 -3.87 -14.18
CA LEU A 253 -3.66 -4.44 -15.22
C LEU A 253 -2.55 -5.26 -14.57
N PRO A 254 -2.18 -6.42 -15.16
CA PRO A 254 -1.07 -7.21 -14.67
C PRO A 254 0.20 -6.36 -14.71
N LYS A 255 0.89 -6.25 -13.57
CA LYS A 255 2.17 -5.55 -13.48
C LYS A 255 3.15 -6.17 -14.48
N ARG A 256 3.51 -5.44 -15.53
CA ARG A 256 4.71 -5.78 -16.30
C ARG A 256 5.88 -5.67 -15.34
N ASN A 257 6.65 -6.74 -15.19
CA ASN A 257 7.93 -6.71 -14.50
C ASN A 257 8.87 -5.80 -15.30
N SER A 258 8.84 -4.49 -15.06
CA SER A 258 9.85 -3.59 -15.59
C SER A 258 11.14 -3.89 -14.83
N LYS A 259 12.04 -4.58 -15.52
CA LYS A 259 13.45 -4.69 -15.15
C LYS A 259 13.97 -3.26 -15.08
N VAL A 260 14.22 -2.75 -13.88
CA VAL A 260 14.89 -1.46 -13.67
C VAL A 260 16.28 -1.61 -14.29
N ILE A 261 16.48 -1.02 -15.47
CA ILE A 261 17.80 -0.80 -16.02
C ILE A 261 18.34 0.41 -15.26
N ASN A 262 19.23 0.15 -14.31
CA ASN A 262 20.12 1.18 -13.77
C ASN A 262 21.11 1.51 -14.88
N ASP A 263 20.80 2.50 -15.72
CA ASP A 263 21.80 3.11 -16.58
C ASP A 263 22.64 4.07 -15.76
N SER A 264 23.73 3.53 -15.22
CA SER A 264 24.90 4.30 -14.82
C SER A 264 26.16 3.52 -15.21
N SER A 265 26.99 4.12 -16.06
CA SER A 265 28.34 3.69 -16.50
C SER A 265 28.35 2.56 -17.57
N ASN A 266 29.06 2.61 -18.70
CA ASN A 266 30.38 3.19 -18.97
C ASN A 266 30.71 3.37 -20.47
N ILE A 267 31.71 4.23 -20.69
CA ILE A 267 32.51 4.48 -21.89
C ILE A 267 33.48 3.29 -22.18
N THR A 268 33.56 2.91 -23.46
CA THR A 268 34.54 2.13 -24.27
C THR A 268 35.71 1.32 -23.66
N LYS A 269 35.82 0.01 -24.02
CA LYS A 269 36.83 -0.61 -24.95
C LYS A 269 36.86 -2.17 -24.90
N ILE A 270 36.54 -2.78 -26.05
CA ILE A 270 37.15 -3.92 -26.80
C ILE A 270 37.79 -5.16 -26.10
N ASP A 271 37.29 -6.33 -26.56
CA ASP A 271 37.81 -7.71 -26.71
C ASP A 271 38.51 -8.48 -25.57
N ASN A 272 37.91 -9.60 -25.13
CA ASN A 272 38.18 -10.93 -25.71
C ASN A 272 37.30 -12.05 -25.12
N ARG A 273 37.19 -13.13 -25.90
CA ARG A 273 36.44 -14.39 -25.72
C ARG A 273 36.66 -15.06 -24.35
N ASP A 274 35.61 -15.66 -23.76
CA ASP A 274 35.32 -17.10 -23.83
C ASP A 274 34.15 -17.50 -22.92
N GLY A 275 33.48 -18.59 -23.30
CA GLY A 275 32.16 -18.96 -22.80
C GLY A 275 32.10 -19.54 -21.39
N SER A 276 30.91 -19.48 -20.80
CA SER A 276 30.26 -20.66 -20.20
C SER A 276 28.81 -20.35 -19.86
N ASN A 277 27.94 -21.29 -20.21
CA ASN A 277 26.53 -21.32 -19.84
C ASN A 277 26.37 -21.45 -18.31
N ARG A 278 25.61 -20.54 -17.69
CA ARG A 278 24.89 -20.84 -16.43
C ARG A 278 23.48 -20.27 -16.49
N ARG A 279 22.51 -21.17 -16.69
CA ARG A 279 21.10 -20.91 -16.40
C ARG A 279 20.92 -21.12 -14.90
N ASP A 280 20.85 -20.04 -14.13
CA ASP A 280 20.33 -20.09 -12.76
C ASP A 280 18.80 -20.07 -12.84
N THR A 281 18.23 -21.27 -12.89
CA THR A 281 16.79 -21.51 -12.77
C THR A 281 16.38 -21.18 -11.33
N SER A 282 15.70 -20.05 -11.12
CA SER A 282 15.25 -19.62 -9.80
C SER A 282 14.20 -20.59 -9.24
N SER A 283 14.58 -21.41 -8.26
CA SER A 283 13.67 -22.23 -7.46
C SER A 283 12.89 -21.44 -6.39
N ASN A 284 13.01 -20.11 -6.37
CA ASN A 284 12.50 -19.26 -5.27
C ASN A 284 11.03 -18.82 -5.42
N SER A 285 10.40 -18.99 -6.59
CA SER A 285 9.04 -18.48 -6.83
C SER A 285 7.93 -19.38 -6.27
N LEU A 286 8.15 -20.70 -6.28
CA LEU A 286 7.16 -21.67 -5.82
C LEU A 286 7.15 -21.75 -4.28
N ASP A 287 8.33 -21.65 -3.66
CA ASP A 287 8.48 -21.72 -2.21
C ASP A 287 7.94 -20.46 -1.49
N THR A 288 7.99 -19.31 -2.17
CA THR A 288 7.38 -18.05 -1.69
C THR A 288 5.87 -18.01 -1.89
N LEU A 289 5.34 -18.65 -2.94
CA LEU A 289 3.90 -18.82 -3.17
C LEU A 289 3.26 -19.78 -2.18
N ILE A 290 3.92 -20.90 -1.88
CA ILE A 290 3.47 -21.87 -0.88
C ILE A 290 3.50 -21.25 0.53
N LYS A 291 4.57 -20.52 0.88
CA LYS A 291 4.61 -19.75 2.14
C LYS A 291 3.52 -18.67 2.23
N ARG A 292 3.17 -18.01 1.12
CA ARG A 292 2.07 -17.03 1.08
C ARG A 292 0.68 -17.65 1.21
N LEU A 293 0.46 -18.82 0.60
CA LEU A 293 -0.82 -19.54 0.69
C LEU A 293 -1.04 -20.14 2.09
N LEU A 294 0.01 -20.65 2.72
CA LEU A 294 -0.04 -21.16 4.10
C LEU A 294 -0.25 -20.05 5.15
N TYR A 295 0.18 -18.81 4.87
CA TYR A 295 0.05 -17.69 5.81
C TYR A 295 -1.22 -16.85 5.62
N SER A 296 -1.93 -16.98 4.49
CA SER A 296 -3.15 -16.19 4.21
C SER A 296 -4.43 -16.80 4.79
N ILE A 297 -4.39 -18.06 5.21
CA ILE A 297 -5.48 -18.67 5.95
C ILE A 297 -5.20 -18.44 7.43
N SER A 298 -5.84 -17.43 8.01
CA SER A 298 -5.68 -17.16 9.44
C SER A 298 -6.07 -18.41 10.23
N TRP A 299 -5.20 -18.87 11.13
CA TRP A 299 -5.47 -20.00 12.02
C TRP A 299 -6.82 -19.86 12.73
N LYS A 300 -7.26 -18.62 13.00
CA LYS A 300 -8.59 -18.31 13.52
C LYS A 300 -9.72 -18.79 12.61
N ARG A 301 -9.61 -18.64 11.28
CA ARG A 301 -10.60 -19.14 10.30
C ARG A 301 -10.63 -20.66 10.23
N ILE A 302 -9.46 -21.33 10.31
CA ILE A 302 -9.41 -22.80 10.39
C ILE A 302 -10.10 -23.28 11.67
N ILE A 303 -9.80 -22.65 12.80
CA ILE A 303 -10.39 -23.01 14.09
C ILE A 303 -11.89 -22.73 14.11
N THR A 304 -12.37 -21.64 13.49
CA THR A 304 -13.82 -21.38 13.40
C THR A 304 -14.53 -22.38 12.51
N ILE A 305 -13.95 -22.74 11.36
CA ILE A 305 -14.51 -23.78 10.48
C ILE A 305 -14.54 -25.13 11.22
N LEU A 306 -13.48 -25.48 11.95
CA LEU A 306 -13.41 -26.71 12.74
C LEU A 306 -14.48 -26.75 13.84
N LEU A 307 -14.66 -25.65 14.57
CA LEU A 307 -15.69 -25.50 15.60
C LEU A 307 -17.11 -25.61 15.03
N ILE A 308 -17.38 -24.93 13.91
CA ILE A 308 -18.68 -25.03 13.22
C ILE A 308 -18.94 -26.47 12.77
N SER A 309 -17.92 -27.14 12.24
CA SER A 309 -18.03 -28.53 11.80
C SER A 309 -18.27 -29.50 12.97
N ILE A 310 -17.66 -29.26 14.14
CA ILE A 310 -17.89 -30.04 15.36
C ILE A 310 -19.31 -29.81 15.89
N VAL A 311 -19.80 -28.57 15.89
CA VAL A 311 -21.16 -28.25 16.34
C VAL A 311 -22.20 -28.88 15.41
N ILE A 312 -22.02 -28.83 14.10
CA ILE A 312 -22.89 -29.50 13.12
C ILE A 312 -22.85 -31.02 13.34
N PHE A 313 -21.67 -31.59 13.59
CA PHE A 313 -21.52 -33.02 13.89
C PHE A 313 -22.25 -33.43 15.18
N LEU A 314 -22.17 -32.62 16.23
CA LEU A 314 -22.90 -32.85 17.50
C LEU A 314 -24.42 -32.75 17.31
N ILE A 315 -24.90 -31.78 16.52
CA ILE A 315 -26.33 -31.63 16.19
C ILE A 315 -26.82 -32.86 15.40
N LEU A 316 -26.02 -33.37 14.45
CA LEU A 316 -26.35 -34.58 13.69
C LEU A 316 -26.32 -35.85 14.56
N LEU A 317 -25.41 -35.92 15.53
CA LEU A 317 -25.33 -36.99 16.53
C LEU A 317 -26.58 -37.07 17.40
N VAL A 318 -27.15 -35.92 17.77
CA VAL A 318 -28.35 -35.83 18.62
C VAL A 318 -29.64 -36.07 17.82
N THR A 319 -29.68 -35.68 16.54
CA THR A 319 -30.94 -35.71 15.76
C THR A 319 -31.18 -37.02 14.99
N ARG A 320 -30.16 -37.82 14.68
CA ARG A 320 -30.35 -39.04 13.88
C ARG A 320 -29.33 -40.15 14.20
N GLN A 321 -29.66 -41.02 15.15
CA GLN A 321 -28.87 -42.22 15.49
C GLN A 321 -28.61 -43.16 14.29
N ASN A 322 -29.48 -43.19 13.27
CA ASN A 322 -29.42 -44.19 12.20
C ASN A 322 -28.49 -43.86 11.02
N TYR A 323 -27.89 -42.66 10.95
CA TYR A 323 -27.05 -42.25 9.80
C TYR A 323 -25.57 -42.02 10.15
N ILE A 324 -25.18 -42.25 11.41
CA ILE A 324 -23.82 -42.03 11.90
C ILE A 324 -22.80 -42.86 11.12
N LEU A 325 -23.12 -44.13 10.82
CA LEU A 325 -22.24 -45.02 10.08
C LEU A 325 -22.05 -44.57 8.63
N ALA A 326 -23.13 -44.18 7.95
CA ALA A 326 -23.07 -43.74 6.56
C ALA A 326 -22.27 -42.44 6.39
N ILE A 327 -22.44 -41.48 7.31
CA ILE A 327 -21.69 -40.23 7.30
C ILE A 327 -20.21 -40.46 7.64
N ALA A 328 -19.89 -41.34 8.59
CA ALA A 328 -18.52 -41.70 8.93
C ALA A 328 -17.78 -42.38 7.76
N ILE A 329 -18.48 -43.22 6.99
CA ILE A 329 -17.93 -43.84 5.77
C ILE A 329 -17.65 -42.76 4.71
N VAL A 330 -18.58 -41.84 4.48
CA VAL A 330 -18.39 -40.76 3.48
C VAL A 330 -17.23 -39.83 3.87
N ILE A 331 -17.12 -39.46 5.15
CA ILE A 331 -15.99 -38.64 5.64
C ILE A 331 -14.67 -39.40 5.49
N SER A 332 -14.63 -40.70 5.80
CA SER A 332 -13.42 -41.52 5.64
C SER A 332 -12.99 -41.65 4.17
N ILE A 333 -13.95 -41.75 3.24
CA ILE A 333 -13.67 -41.77 1.80
C ILE A 333 -13.09 -40.43 1.34
N ILE A 334 -13.69 -39.31 1.77
CA ILE A 334 -13.20 -37.96 1.42
C ILE A 334 -11.80 -37.72 2.00
N PHE A 335 -11.55 -38.14 3.24
CA PHE A 335 -10.25 -38.01 3.89
C PHE A 335 -9.20 -38.90 3.22
N GLY A 336 -9.57 -40.12 2.85
CA GLY A 336 -8.70 -41.03 2.07
C GLY A 336 -8.38 -40.48 0.67
N PHE A 337 -9.34 -39.86 0.00
CA PHE A 337 -9.12 -39.23 -1.30
C PHE A 337 -8.20 -38.01 -1.19
N TYR A 338 -8.37 -37.20 -0.14
CA TYR A 338 -7.51 -36.05 0.13
C TYR A 338 -6.06 -36.46 0.49
N LEU A 339 -5.90 -37.51 1.32
CA LEU A 339 -4.59 -38.09 1.60
C LEU A 339 -3.96 -38.73 0.36
N GLY A 340 -4.75 -39.37 -0.50
CA GLY A 340 -4.29 -39.92 -1.78
C GLY A 340 -3.73 -38.85 -2.72
N ILE A 341 -4.44 -37.71 -2.86
CA ILE A 341 -3.96 -36.56 -3.65
C ILE A 341 -2.65 -36.00 -3.07
N ILE A 342 -2.53 -35.91 -1.74
CA ILE A 342 -1.31 -35.45 -1.08
C ILE A 342 -0.16 -36.43 -1.30
N PHE A 343 -0.41 -37.74 -1.18
CA PHE A 343 0.61 -38.77 -1.38
C PHE A 343 1.09 -38.84 -2.83
N ASP A 344 0.17 -38.71 -3.79
CA ASP A 344 0.51 -38.69 -5.23
C ASP A 344 1.34 -37.44 -5.59
N HIS A 345 1.08 -36.31 -4.91
CA HIS A 345 1.93 -35.11 -5.02
C HIS A 345 3.32 -35.25 -4.37
N ILE A 346 3.48 -36.17 -3.40
CA ILE A 346 4.77 -36.45 -2.74
C ILE A 346 5.59 -37.45 -3.58
N THR A 347 4.97 -38.52 -4.10
CA THR A 347 5.65 -39.53 -4.94
C THR A 347 6.06 -38.98 -6.32
N THR A 348 5.28 -38.08 -6.91
CA THR A 348 5.70 -37.34 -8.12
C THR A 348 6.91 -36.44 -7.86
N LYS A 349 7.10 -35.95 -6.64
CA LYS A 349 8.25 -35.11 -6.26
C LYS A 349 9.53 -35.93 -6.07
N ASP A 350 9.41 -37.16 -5.54
CA ASP A 350 10.52 -38.08 -5.31
C ASP A 350 10.99 -38.79 -6.60
N SER A 351 10.08 -39.05 -7.55
CA SER A 351 10.43 -39.57 -8.88
C SER A 351 11.18 -38.51 -9.73
N ILE A 352 10.81 -37.23 -9.62
CA ILE A 352 11.51 -36.14 -10.33
C ILE A 352 12.91 -35.88 -9.74
N THR A 353 13.10 -36.03 -8.43
CA THR A 353 14.42 -35.87 -7.77
C THR A 353 15.36 -37.06 -7.99
N SER A 354 14.85 -38.28 -8.14
CA SER A 354 15.68 -39.45 -8.47
C SER A 354 16.14 -39.45 -9.93
N ILE A 355 15.32 -38.98 -10.88
CA ILE A 355 15.71 -38.82 -12.29
C ILE A 355 16.80 -37.73 -12.45
N THR A 356 16.76 -36.67 -11.65
CA THR A 356 17.81 -35.62 -11.68
C THR A 356 19.11 -36.04 -11.00
N LYS A 357 19.08 -36.91 -9.97
CA LYS A 357 20.31 -37.48 -9.38
C LYS A 357 21.00 -38.48 -10.32
N ASN A 358 20.26 -39.35 -11.01
CA ASN A 358 20.87 -40.31 -11.94
C ASN A 358 21.46 -39.67 -13.20
N LYS A 359 20.99 -38.48 -13.61
CA LYS A 359 21.58 -37.72 -14.73
C LYS A 359 22.86 -36.96 -14.36
N LYS A 360 23.14 -36.79 -13.06
CA LYS A 360 24.34 -36.09 -12.56
C LYS A 360 25.52 -37.04 -12.28
N ASN A 361 25.26 -38.34 -12.13
CA ASN A 361 26.30 -39.37 -11.94
C ASN A 361 26.76 -40.06 -13.26
N ARG A 362 26.28 -39.61 -14.43
CA ARG A 362 26.68 -40.13 -15.76
C ARG A 362 27.30 -39.04 -16.66
N ARG A 363 27.96 -38.04 -16.08
CA ARG A 363 28.79 -37.08 -16.81
C ARG A 363 30.17 -37.03 -16.24
#